data_AF-Q7K579-F1
#
_entry.id   AF-Q7K579-F1
#
_cell.length_a   1.000
_cell.length_b   1.000
_cell.length_c   1.000
_cell.angle_alpha   90.00
_cell.angle_beta   90.00
_cell.angle_gamma   90.00
#
_symmetry.space_group_name_H-M   'P 1'
#
loop_
_entity.id
_entity.type
_entity.pdbx_description
1 polymer ?
#
loop_
_entity_poly.entity_id
_entity_poly.type
_entity_poly.pdbx_seq_one_letter_code
_entity_poly.pdbx_strand_id
1 'polypeptide(L)'
;MDIGTIELSVEALIGSLLALSILFAFCRSLLSEDFVSTFKTRHSWKSIKVLEQACFCNVCEILLTPSAGLFCDCCGLCTHATPPCQRRADREYRCKDKWLRNESSVRHLWVHGNLPMGVHCADCNEEVDHHVSTDPGLYGWRCAWCQRCYHNDCYTRADSMEACDLGEFKDMIFPPYSFVAARTRDSMRLHLASITPPDIENWEPLIVIANTKSGSSTGANVLSLLRGYLHPLQVMELGSRGPQDALQWAAKASPRPCRILVAGGDGTIGWVLNTIYTLNIKPQPSVAIMPLGTGNDLSRVLGWGAEPPSVLDPVKILRSIRRARSVNLDRFDLQIEKLHYRLPIQRHPTKTIHVYNYFSVGVDAYITYNFHKTRESRFYLLSSRIFNKLLYFTFGTQQVMQPGCEHIEEKLTLYLDNKPVQLPELQALVFLNIDSWGAGCKLCELSNANGEVRIVNSISDGMMEVFGIVSSFHIAQLQCNISKPVRIGQAKQIRLQVKETVPMQADGEPWMQSPADIRLSSRSQARVLKLAAT
;
A
#
# COMPACT_ATOMS: atom_id res chain seq x y z
N MET A 1 -55.39 -16.34 -6.94
CA MET A 1 -55.11 -15.17 -6.08
C MET A 1 -54.82 -14.02 -7.01
N ASP A 2 -55.77 -13.10 -7.16
CA ASP A 2 -55.55 -11.87 -7.90
C ASP A 2 -54.41 -11.09 -7.23
N ILE A 3 -53.37 -10.81 -8.02
CA ILE A 3 -52.29 -9.93 -7.62
C ILE A 3 -52.89 -8.53 -7.65
N GLY A 4 -53.43 -8.11 -6.50
CA GLY A 4 -53.99 -6.78 -6.32
C GLY A 4 -52.98 -5.75 -6.78
N THR A 5 -53.37 -4.96 -7.78
CA THR A 5 -52.60 -3.82 -8.27
C THR A 5 -52.49 -2.83 -7.13
N ILE A 6 -51.34 -2.78 -6.49
CA ILE A 6 -51.05 -1.77 -5.47
C ILE A 6 -50.94 -0.43 -6.22
N GLU A 7 -52.02 0.34 -6.22
CA GLU A 7 -52.00 1.74 -6.63
C GLU A 7 -51.20 2.52 -5.57
N LEU A 8 -49.88 2.65 -5.77
CA LEU A 8 -49.07 3.58 -5.01
C LEU A 8 -49.47 4.99 -5.44
N SER A 9 -50.10 5.76 -4.54
CA SER A 9 -50.37 7.17 -4.80
C SER A 9 -49.06 7.93 -5.05
N VAL A 10 -49.11 8.98 -5.87
CA VAL A 10 -47.94 9.85 -6.15
C VAL A 10 -47.33 10.38 -4.85
N GLU A 11 -48.17 10.69 -3.86
CA GLU A 11 -47.77 11.13 -2.51
C GLU A 11 -46.99 10.04 -1.77
N ALA A 12 -47.42 8.78 -1.84
CA ALA A 12 -46.71 7.65 -1.23
C ALA A 12 -45.34 7.40 -1.90
N LEU A 13 -45.25 7.60 -3.22
CA LEU A 13 -43.99 7.49 -3.96
C LEU A 13 -43.00 8.59 -3.55
N ILE A 14 -43.47 9.85 -3.51
CA ILE A 14 -42.66 11.00 -3.08
C ILE A 14 -42.19 10.81 -1.63
N GLY A 15 -43.09 10.42 -0.73
CA GLY A 15 -42.76 10.15 0.67
C GLY A 15 -41.72 9.03 0.83
N SER A 16 -41.83 7.96 0.04
CA SER A 16 -40.87 6.86 0.04
C SER A 16 -39.49 7.27 -0.49
N LEU A 17 -39.44 8.08 -1.54
CA LEU A 17 -38.19 8.62 -2.10
C LEU A 17 -37.51 9.60 -1.13
N LEU A 18 -38.27 10.45 -0.44
CA LEU A 18 -37.76 11.32 0.62
C LEU A 18 -37.23 10.50 1.81
N ALA A 19 -37.96 9.49 2.26
CA ALA A 19 -37.50 8.60 3.33
C ALA A 19 -36.22 7.84 2.94
N LEU A 20 -36.13 7.33 1.71
CA LEU A 20 -34.94 6.66 1.20
C LEU A 20 -33.74 7.60 1.07
N SER A 21 -33.96 8.84 0.63
CA SER A 21 -32.88 9.84 0.51
C SER A 21 -32.40 10.33 1.88
N ILE A 22 -33.29 10.52 2.86
CA ILE A 22 -32.93 10.79 4.26
C ILE A 22 -32.19 9.61 4.87
N LEU A 23 -32.69 8.37 4.69
CA LEU A 23 -32.03 7.16 5.17
C LEU A 23 -30.65 6.99 4.51
N PHE A 24 -30.54 7.25 3.21
CA PHE A 24 -29.27 7.22 2.49
C PHE A 24 -28.31 8.29 3.01
N ALA A 25 -28.78 9.53 3.21
CA ALA A 25 -27.95 10.60 3.76
C ALA A 25 -27.52 10.31 5.21
N PHE A 26 -28.42 9.77 6.03
CA PHE A 26 -28.15 9.37 7.41
C PHE A 26 -27.17 8.19 7.49
N CYS A 27 -27.40 7.13 6.70
CA CYS A 27 -26.46 6.04 6.54
C CYS A 27 -25.11 6.56 6.03
N ARG A 28 -25.08 7.43 5.02
CA ARG A 28 -23.83 8.02 4.49
C ARG A 28 -23.12 8.85 5.56
N SER A 29 -23.85 9.62 6.36
CA SER A 29 -23.33 10.40 7.49
C SER A 29 -22.66 9.48 8.51
N LEU A 30 -23.39 8.47 9.01
CA LEU A 30 -22.88 7.47 9.95
C LEU A 30 -21.70 6.66 9.38
N LEU A 31 -21.64 6.46 8.07
CA LEU A 31 -20.58 5.74 7.39
C LEU A 31 -19.36 6.62 7.07
N SER A 32 -19.53 7.95 7.00
CA SER A 32 -18.46 8.92 6.67
C SER A 32 -17.61 9.37 7.85
N GLU A 33 -18.02 9.04 9.08
CA GLU A 33 -17.27 9.47 10.26
C GLU A 33 -16.03 8.59 10.53
N ASP A 34 -14.87 9.26 10.61
CA ASP A 34 -13.56 8.70 10.94
C ASP A 34 -13.62 8.02 12.31
N PHE A 35 -13.66 6.68 12.34
CA PHE A 35 -13.79 5.92 13.57
C PHE A 35 -12.41 5.58 14.15
N VAL A 36 -12.16 5.97 15.40
CA VAL A 36 -11.06 5.40 16.18
C VAL A 36 -11.42 3.96 16.52
N SER A 37 -10.86 2.99 15.79
CA SER A 37 -11.10 1.57 16.03
C SER A 37 -10.76 1.16 17.46
N THR A 38 -11.79 1.01 18.29
CA THR A 38 -11.67 0.37 19.59
C THR A 38 -11.71 -1.15 19.37
N PHE A 39 -10.55 -1.81 19.38
CA PHE A 39 -10.45 -3.27 19.53
C PHE A 39 -11.45 -3.76 20.59
N LYS A 40 -12.14 -4.87 20.32
CA LYS A 40 -13.12 -5.48 21.25
C LYS A 40 -12.47 -5.89 22.59
N THR A 41 -11.18 -6.16 22.56
CA THR A 41 -10.34 -6.54 23.70
C THR A 41 -9.26 -5.48 23.93
N ARG A 42 -8.70 -5.44 25.15
CA ARG A 42 -7.62 -4.52 25.52
C ARG A 42 -6.37 -4.76 24.67
N HIS A 43 -6.09 -6.03 24.36
CA HIS A 43 -4.98 -6.46 23.53
C HIS A 43 -5.47 -6.91 22.14
N SER A 44 -4.65 -6.70 21.13
CA SER A 44 -4.87 -7.20 19.77
C SER A 44 -4.05 -8.47 19.55
N TRP A 45 -4.69 -9.62 19.82
CA TRP A 45 -4.04 -10.94 19.82
C TRP A 45 -3.80 -11.48 18.40
N LYS A 46 -2.57 -11.96 18.14
CA LYS A 46 -2.08 -12.58 16.90
C LYS A 46 -1.26 -13.83 17.22
N SER A 47 -1.08 -14.73 16.25
CA SER A 47 -0.26 -15.95 16.45
C SER A 47 1.22 -15.61 16.61
N ILE A 48 1.91 -16.22 17.58
CA ILE A 48 3.35 -16.02 17.80
C ILE A 48 4.23 -16.47 16.62
N LYS A 49 3.70 -17.21 15.64
CA LYS A 49 4.41 -17.60 14.41
C LYS A 49 5.04 -16.40 13.69
N VAL A 50 4.44 -15.22 13.83
CA VAL A 50 4.93 -13.97 13.23
C VAL A 50 6.26 -13.51 13.84
N LEU A 51 6.56 -13.89 15.09
CA LEU A 51 7.77 -13.46 15.80
C LEU A 51 9.00 -14.32 15.47
N GLU A 52 8.81 -15.50 14.86
CA GLU A 52 9.89 -16.43 14.48
C GLU A 52 10.86 -16.81 15.63
N GLN A 53 10.41 -16.70 16.88
CA GLN A 53 11.20 -17.02 18.08
C GLN A 53 10.37 -17.80 19.11
N ALA A 54 11.07 -18.52 20.00
CA ALA A 54 10.45 -19.16 21.15
C ALA A 54 9.90 -18.08 22.11
N CYS A 55 8.67 -18.26 22.59
CA CYS A 55 8.02 -17.34 23.49
C CYS A 55 7.48 -18.08 24.71
N PHE A 56 7.53 -17.45 25.88
CA PHE A 56 6.93 -17.93 27.12
C PHE A 56 5.63 -17.16 27.40
N CYS A 57 4.67 -17.84 28.00
CA CYS A 57 3.43 -17.23 28.44
C CYS A 57 3.74 -16.23 29.56
N ASN A 58 3.37 -14.96 29.41
CA ASN A 58 3.56 -13.94 30.43
C ASN A 58 2.75 -14.17 31.72
N VAL A 59 1.79 -15.11 31.70
CA VAL A 59 0.87 -15.38 32.81
C VAL A 59 1.27 -16.59 33.65
N CYS A 60 1.77 -17.64 33.01
CA CYS A 60 2.14 -18.90 33.69
C CYS A 60 3.58 -19.34 33.42
N GLU A 61 4.34 -18.55 32.65
CA GLU A 61 5.77 -18.73 32.37
C GLU A 61 6.14 -20.03 31.66
N ILE A 62 5.15 -20.76 31.13
CA ILE A 62 5.34 -21.96 30.34
C ILE A 62 5.66 -21.59 28.88
N LEU A 63 6.59 -22.34 28.27
CA LEU A 63 6.95 -22.24 26.87
C LEU A 63 5.73 -22.45 25.95
N LEU A 64 5.51 -21.51 25.04
CA LEU A 64 4.42 -21.54 24.07
C LEU A 64 4.81 -22.31 22.81
N THR A 65 3.89 -23.12 22.30
CA THR A 65 4.04 -23.73 20.98
C THR A 65 3.55 -22.77 19.89
N PRO A 66 4.12 -22.79 18.67
CA PRO A 66 3.70 -21.89 17.59
C PRO A 66 2.21 -22.02 17.20
N SER A 67 1.58 -23.18 17.43
CA SER A 67 0.17 -23.41 17.15
C SER A 67 -0.78 -22.92 18.24
N ALA A 68 -0.31 -22.83 19.50
CA ALA A 68 -1.12 -22.47 20.65
C ALA A 68 -0.68 -21.19 21.36
N GLY A 69 0.33 -20.47 20.84
CA GLY A 69 0.79 -19.19 21.36
C GLY A 69 0.16 -18.01 20.66
N LEU A 70 -0.23 -17.01 21.44
CA LEU A 70 -0.65 -15.68 21.01
C LEU A 70 0.31 -14.63 21.53
N PHE A 71 0.46 -13.53 20.78
CA PHE A 71 1.04 -12.29 21.28
C PHE A 71 0.12 -11.11 20.97
N CYS A 72 0.20 -10.06 21.77
CA CYS A 72 -0.42 -8.80 21.44
C CYS A 72 0.45 -8.04 20.45
N ASP A 73 -0.06 -7.74 19.25
CA ASP A 73 0.69 -6.98 18.23
C ASP A 73 0.94 -5.51 18.60
N CYS A 74 0.33 -5.00 19.67
CA CYS A 74 0.52 -3.63 20.15
C CYS A 74 1.60 -3.53 21.23
N CYS A 75 1.56 -4.36 22.27
CA CYS A 75 2.52 -4.31 23.38
C CYS A 75 3.57 -5.43 23.37
N GLY A 76 3.33 -6.53 22.66
CA GLY A 76 4.22 -7.69 22.61
C GLY A 76 4.06 -8.70 23.76
N LEU A 77 3.01 -8.57 24.58
CA LEU A 77 2.66 -9.55 25.63
C LEU A 77 2.29 -10.89 25.00
N CYS A 78 2.79 -12.01 25.50
CA CYS A 78 2.53 -13.36 24.99
C CYS A 78 1.66 -14.20 25.94
N THR A 79 0.74 -15.00 25.41
CA THR A 79 -0.15 -15.87 26.19
C THR A 79 -0.47 -17.16 25.44
N HIS A 80 -1.01 -18.16 26.14
CA HIS A 80 -1.70 -19.25 25.48
C HIS A 80 -2.94 -18.75 24.72
N ALA A 81 -3.26 -19.42 23.63
CA ALA A 81 -4.51 -19.28 22.88
C ALA A 81 -5.71 -19.85 23.66
N THR A 82 -5.45 -20.68 24.68
CA THR A 82 -6.49 -21.19 25.56
C THR A 82 -7.02 -20.08 26.49
N PRO A 83 -8.34 -20.03 26.73
CA PRO A 83 -8.96 -18.91 27.43
C PRO A 83 -8.41 -18.53 28.82
N PRO A 84 -7.95 -19.44 29.70
CA PRO A 84 -7.55 -19.06 31.05
C PRO A 84 -6.41 -18.02 31.08
N CYS A 85 -5.33 -18.27 30.34
CA CYS A 85 -4.20 -17.34 30.29
C CYS A 85 -4.56 -16.06 29.52
N GLN A 86 -5.25 -16.18 28.38
CA GLN A 86 -5.64 -15.02 27.58
C GLN A 86 -6.55 -14.06 28.35
N ARG A 87 -7.59 -14.59 29.03
CA ARG A 87 -8.51 -13.76 29.85
C ARG A 87 -7.80 -13.11 31.03
N ARG A 88 -6.89 -13.85 31.68
CA ARG A 88 -6.08 -13.31 32.79
C ARG A 88 -5.16 -12.19 32.29
N ALA A 89 -4.53 -12.36 31.13
CA ALA A 89 -3.71 -11.33 30.50
C ALA A 89 -4.50 -10.06 30.13
N ASP A 90 -5.68 -10.22 29.52
CA ASP A 90 -6.58 -9.10 29.20
C ASP A 90 -7.02 -8.30 30.43
N ARG A 91 -7.13 -8.96 31.59
CA ARG A 91 -7.52 -8.34 32.86
C ARG A 91 -6.34 -7.66 33.57
N GLU A 92 -5.21 -8.35 33.71
CA GLU A 92 -4.12 -7.95 34.61
C GLU A 92 -3.08 -7.06 33.93
N TYR A 93 -2.88 -7.18 32.61
CA TYR A 93 -1.79 -6.48 31.91
C TYR A 93 -2.34 -5.30 31.09
N ARG A 94 -1.63 -4.18 31.17
CA ARG A 94 -1.94 -3.00 30.34
C ARG A 94 -1.44 -3.21 28.90
N CYS A 95 -2.10 -2.55 27.96
CA CYS A 95 -1.64 -2.43 26.58
C CYS A 95 -1.26 -0.97 26.30
N LYS A 96 -0.82 -0.66 25.07
CA LYS A 96 -0.54 0.71 24.63
C LYS A 96 -1.79 1.58 24.77
N ASP A 97 -1.65 2.70 25.46
CA ASP A 97 -2.69 3.72 25.50
C ASP A 97 -2.94 4.28 24.10
N LYS A 98 -4.19 4.27 23.67
CA LYS A 98 -4.58 4.81 22.35
C LYS A 98 -4.82 6.31 22.38
N TRP A 99 -5.01 6.86 23.58
CA TRP A 99 -5.34 8.24 23.84
C TRP A 99 -5.08 8.55 25.32
N LEU A 100 -4.44 9.67 25.60
CA LEU A 100 -4.27 10.21 26.94
C LEU A 100 -4.96 11.57 27.03
N ARG A 101 -5.86 11.72 28.01
CA ARG A 101 -6.60 12.98 28.23
C ARG A 101 -5.89 13.80 29.30
N ASN A 102 -5.57 15.05 29.00
CA ASN A 102 -4.95 16.00 29.93
C ASN A 102 -3.56 15.56 30.46
N GLU A 103 -2.89 14.66 29.76
CA GLU A 103 -1.49 14.30 30.04
C GLU A 103 -0.61 14.84 28.91
N SER A 104 0.60 15.29 29.23
CA SER A 104 1.58 15.80 28.27
C SER A 104 2.75 14.84 28.04
N SER A 105 2.73 13.67 28.68
CA SER A 105 3.81 12.69 28.63
C SER A 105 3.24 11.27 28.57
N VAL A 106 4.06 10.34 28.10
CA VAL A 106 3.72 8.92 28.01
C VAL A 106 4.51 8.18 29.08
N ARG A 107 3.89 7.30 29.85
CA ARG A 107 4.63 6.43 30.77
C ARG A 107 5.20 5.23 30.03
N HIS A 108 6.29 4.69 30.53
CA HIS A 108 6.80 3.41 30.04
C HIS A 108 5.71 2.32 30.18
N LEU A 109 5.64 1.45 29.16
CA LEU A 109 4.79 0.26 29.19
C LEU A 109 5.69 -0.97 29.15
N TRP A 110 5.97 -1.52 30.31
CA TRP A 110 6.92 -2.61 30.47
C TRP A 110 6.28 -3.98 30.24
N VAL A 111 6.97 -4.83 29.49
CA VAL A 111 6.63 -6.22 29.23
C VAL A 111 7.82 -7.08 29.63
N HIS A 112 7.57 -8.09 30.46
CA HIS A 112 8.58 -9.00 30.98
C HIS A 112 8.90 -10.11 29.97
N GLY A 113 10.18 -10.40 29.76
CA GLY A 113 10.64 -11.49 28.90
C GLY A 113 10.29 -11.34 27.40
N ASN A 114 10.45 -12.45 26.68
CA ASN A 114 10.21 -12.56 25.23
C ASN A 114 10.96 -11.49 24.41
N LEU A 115 12.17 -11.16 24.85
CA LEU A 115 13.01 -10.18 24.19
C LEU A 115 13.49 -10.71 22.83
N PRO A 116 13.75 -9.83 21.85
CA PRO A 116 14.46 -10.22 20.63
C PRO A 116 15.85 -10.78 20.95
N MET A 117 16.37 -11.65 20.08
CA MET A 117 17.74 -12.16 20.22
C MET A 117 18.80 -11.05 20.05
N GLY A 118 19.91 -11.13 20.80
CA GLY A 118 21.03 -10.20 20.67
C GLY A 118 20.78 -8.79 21.20
N VAL A 119 19.76 -8.59 22.05
CA VAL A 119 19.47 -7.27 22.61
C VAL A 119 20.42 -6.92 23.74
N HIS A 120 20.88 -5.67 23.76
CA HIS A 120 21.73 -5.17 24.81
C HIS A 120 20.91 -4.36 25.83
N CYS A 121 21.25 -4.50 27.10
CA CYS A 121 20.66 -3.74 28.19
C CYS A 121 20.99 -2.26 28.01
N ALA A 122 19.97 -1.41 28.06
CA ALA A 122 20.14 0.04 27.87
C ALA A 122 20.83 0.74 29.05
N ASP A 123 21.06 0.04 30.17
CA ASP A 123 21.72 0.57 31.36
C ASP A 123 23.19 0.12 31.46
N CYS A 124 23.49 -1.19 31.40
CA CYS A 124 24.87 -1.69 31.48
C CYS A 124 25.54 -1.96 30.11
N ASN A 125 24.78 -1.93 29.01
CA ASN A 125 25.26 -2.20 27.64
C ASN A 125 25.81 -3.62 27.41
N GLU A 126 25.50 -4.57 28.29
CA GLU A 126 25.76 -6.00 28.09
C GLU A 126 24.54 -6.69 27.45
N GLU A 127 24.73 -7.84 26.79
CA GLU A 127 23.62 -8.62 26.24
C GLU A 127 22.66 -9.03 27.37
N VAL A 128 21.35 -8.90 27.12
CA VAL A 128 20.33 -9.45 28.02
C VAL A 128 20.24 -10.94 27.75
N ASP A 129 21.26 -11.67 28.21
CA ASP A 129 21.41 -13.09 27.93
C ASP A 129 20.27 -13.92 28.53
N HIS A 130 19.69 -14.78 27.69
CA HIS A 130 18.83 -15.88 28.12
C HIS A 130 19.60 -16.99 28.86
N HIS A 131 20.94 -16.95 28.83
CA HIS A 131 21.82 -18.09 29.16
C HIS A 131 22.58 -17.98 30.48
N VAL A 132 22.47 -16.86 31.23
CA VAL A 132 23.10 -16.78 32.55
C VAL A 132 22.40 -17.69 33.56
N SER A 133 21.10 -17.93 33.37
CA SER A 133 20.30 -18.88 34.14
C SER A 133 20.09 -20.18 33.37
N THR A 134 20.33 -21.33 34.00
CA THR A 134 20.05 -22.66 33.43
C THR A 134 18.57 -22.91 33.13
N ASP A 135 17.67 -22.13 33.70
CA ASP A 135 16.24 -22.36 33.61
C ASP A 135 15.61 -21.59 32.44
N PRO A 136 14.83 -22.23 31.55
CA PRO A 136 14.06 -21.52 30.54
C PRO A 136 12.93 -20.71 31.19
N GLY A 137 12.74 -19.45 30.78
CA GLY A 137 11.74 -18.58 31.39
C GLY A 137 11.69 -17.17 30.81
N LEU A 138 11.02 -16.26 31.54
CA LEU A 138 10.93 -14.85 31.18
C LEU A 138 12.09 -14.06 31.80
N TYR A 139 12.94 -13.50 30.94
CA TYR A 139 14.12 -12.74 31.36
C TYR A 139 14.14 -11.33 30.77
N GLY A 140 14.44 -10.37 31.64
CA GLY A 140 14.55 -8.96 31.29
C GLY A 140 13.21 -8.28 31.03
N TRP A 141 13.28 -6.99 30.75
CA TRP A 141 12.12 -6.12 30.58
C TRP A 141 12.27 -5.27 29.33
N ARG A 142 11.19 -5.11 28.56
CA ARG A 142 11.14 -4.24 27.39
C ARG A 142 10.03 -3.22 27.50
N CYS A 143 10.32 -1.98 27.15
CA CYS A 143 9.27 -0.96 26.98
C CYS A 143 8.63 -1.10 25.60
N ALA A 144 7.31 -1.28 25.54
CA ALA A 144 6.55 -1.35 24.29
C ALA A 144 6.51 -0.04 23.48
N TRP A 145 6.91 1.10 24.08
CA TRP A 145 7.05 2.37 23.39
C TRP A 145 8.47 2.57 22.88
N CYS A 146 9.43 2.83 23.78
CA CYS A 146 10.82 3.13 23.38
C CYS A 146 11.66 1.93 22.97
N GLN A 147 11.16 0.70 23.12
CA GLN A 147 11.83 -0.57 22.77
C GLN A 147 13.12 -0.87 23.53
N ARG A 148 13.53 -0.03 24.49
CA ARG A 148 14.69 -0.30 25.36
C ARG A 148 14.44 -1.56 26.18
N CYS A 149 15.49 -2.37 26.28
CA CYS A 149 15.52 -3.62 27.04
C CYS A 149 16.45 -3.47 28.23
N TYR A 150 16.15 -4.13 29.35
CA TYR A 150 16.94 -4.12 30.58
C TYR A 150 17.01 -5.52 31.17
N HIS A 151 18.09 -5.86 31.87
CA HIS A 151 18.11 -7.02 32.77
C HIS A 151 17.07 -6.86 33.89
N ASN A 152 16.70 -7.96 34.53
CA ASN A 152 15.78 -7.96 35.67
C ASN A 152 16.25 -6.99 36.78
N ASP A 153 17.55 -6.98 37.07
CA ASP A 153 18.12 -6.14 38.14
C ASP A 153 18.40 -4.70 37.70
N CYS A 154 18.73 -4.48 36.42
CA CYS A 154 18.98 -3.14 35.85
C CYS A 154 17.69 -2.31 35.70
N TYR A 155 16.54 -2.98 35.59
CA TYR A 155 15.24 -2.36 35.33
C TYR A 155 14.80 -1.36 36.41
N THR A 156 15.14 -1.58 37.67
CA THR A 156 14.65 -0.79 38.81
C THR A 156 14.94 0.72 38.68
N ARG A 157 16.08 1.08 38.07
CA ARG A 157 16.43 2.48 37.77
C ARG A 157 15.62 3.06 36.61
N ALA A 158 15.27 2.23 35.63
CA ALA A 158 14.53 2.67 34.46
C ALA A 158 13.04 2.84 34.78
N ASP A 159 12.47 2.02 35.67
CA ASP A 159 11.09 2.15 36.12
C ASP A 159 10.84 3.43 36.93
N SER A 160 11.88 3.92 37.62
CA SER A 160 11.83 5.18 38.35
C SER A 160 12.08 6.42 37.47
N MET A 161 12.42 6.27 36.19
CA MET A 161 12.53 7.41 35.26
C MET A 161 11.15 8.01 34.98
N GLU A 162 11.04 9.34 35.10
CA GLU A 162 9.84 10.07 34.71
C GLU A 162 9.74 10.17 33.19
N ALA A 163 8.60 9.74 32.64
CA ALA A 163 8.18 9.75 31.23
C ALA A 163 9.08 9.01 30.21
N CYS A 164 8.42 8.23 29.35
CA CYS A 164 9.00 7.60 28.17
C CYS A 164 9.20 8.62 27.04
N ASP A 165 10.41 8.66 26.50
CA ASP A 165 10.82 9.51 25.37
C ASP A 165 10.50 8.91 23.98
N LEU A 166 9.81 7.76 23.94
CA LEU A 166 9.44 7.01 22.73
C LEU A 166 10.62 6.44 21.92
N GLY A 167 11.86 6.56 22.41
CA GLY A 167 13.03 5.89 21.85
C GLY A 167 13.45 6.36 20.44
N GLU A 168 14.12 5.47 19.71
CA GLU A 168 14.78 5.77 18.43
C GLU A 168 13.83 6.33 17.35
N PHE A 169 12.57 5.88 17.34
CA PHE A 169 11.59 6.18 16.30
C PHE A 169 10.53 7.19 16.76
N LYS A 170 10.83 7.99 17.79
CA LYS A 170 9.90 8.98 18.37
C LYS A 170 9.34 9.98 17.34
N ASP A 171 10.15 10.34 16.34
CA ASP A 171 9.81 11.22 15.22
C ASP A 171 8.75 10.61 14.28
N MET A 172 8.64 9.28 14.27
CA MET A 172 7.72 8.53 13.42
C MET A 172 6.42 8.13 14.13
N ILE A 173 6.29 8.36 15.44
CA ILE A 173 5.15 7.91 16.27
C ILE A 173 4.18 9.07 16.48
N PHE A 174 2.87 8.83 16.43
CA PHE A 174 1.90 9.76 17.04
C PHE A 174 1.83 9.49 18.55
N PRO A 175 2.31 10.38 19.42
CA PRO A 175 2.19 10.17 20.85
C PRO A 175 0.72 10.14 21.27
N PRO A 176 0.31 9.27 22.22
CA PRO A 176 -1.06 9.19 22.71
C PRO A 176 -1.68 10.51 23.21
N TYR A 177 -0.85 11.46 23.68
CA TYR A 177 -1.29 12.79 24.11
C TYR A 177 -1.54 13.78 22.96
N SER A 178 -1.06 13.48 21.74
CA SER A 178 -1.28 14.33 20.57
C SER A 178 -2.70 14.23 20.00
N PHE A 179 -3.48 13.22 20.42
CA PHE A 179 -4.83 13.01 19.91
C PHE A 179 -5.86 13.85 20.66
N VAL A 180 -6.56 14.70 19.91
CA VAL A 180 -7.78 15.35 20.39
C VAL A 180 -8.96 14.53 19.89
N ALA A 181 -9.49 13.68 20.77
CA ALA A 181 -10.73 12.96 20.50
C ALA A 181 -11.93 13.82 20.93
N ALA A 182 -12.91 13.99 20.05
CA ALA A 182 -14.18 14.66 20.36
C ALA A 182 -15.35 13.70 20.18
N ARG A 183 -16.44 13.95 20.93
CA ARG A 183 -17.75 13.33 20.67
C ARG A 183 -18.56 14.31 19.83
N THR A 184 -19.16 13.84 18.74
CA THR A 184 -20.15 14.64 18.00
C THR A 184 -21.52 14.51 18.66
N ARG A 185 -22.45 15.43 18.38
CA ARG A 185 -23.83 15.35 18.91
C ARG A 185 -24.60 14.15 18.33
N ASP A 186 -24.21 13.70 17.13
CA ASP A 186 -24.91 12.68 16.35
C ASP A 186 -24.33 11.26 16.54
N SER A 187 -23.15 11.13 17.17
CA SER A 187 -22.50 9.85 17.45
C SER A 187 -21.92 9.81 18.85
N MET A 188 -22.28 8.77 19.63
CA MET A 188 -21.66 8.52 20.94
C MET A 188 -20.20 8.06 20.85
N ARG A 189 -19.66 7.84 19.65
CA ARG A 189 -18.30 7.35 19.44
C ARG A 189 -17.30 8.51 19.46
N LEU A 190 -16.08 8.23 19.91
CA LEU A 190 -14.99 9.19 19.89
C LEU A 190 -14.41 9.26 18.47
N HIS A 191 -14.42 10.46 17.90
CA HIS A 191 -13.86 10.75 16.59
C HIS A 191 -12.56 11.53 16.74
N LEU A 192 -11.63 11.34 15.81
CA LEU A 192 -10.40 12.12 15.77
C LEU A 192 -10.72 13.55 15.30
N ALA A 193 -10.79 14.50 16.24
CA ALA A 193 -11.08 15.89 15.93
C ALA A 193 -9.88 16.56 15.27
N SER A 194 -8.72 16.48 15.93
CA SER A 194 -7.45 17.05 15.46
C SER A 194 -6.26 16.30 16.06
N ILE A 195 -5.09 16.53 15.48
CA ILE A 195 -3.81 16.07 16.03
C ILE A 195 -3.02 17.32 16.42
N THR A 196 -2.66 17.45 17.69
CA THR A 196 -1.75 18.49 18.16
C THR A 196 -0.31 17.99 17.98
N PRO A 197 0.51 18.65 17.13
CA PRO A 197 1.90 18.23 16.94
C PRO A 197 2.66 18.22 18.28
N PRO A 198 3.42 17.16 18.59
CA PRO A 198 4.24 17.09 19.78
C PRO A 198 5.47 18.00 19.66
N ASP A 199 6.10 18.30 20.80
CA ASP A 199 7.40 18.98 20.86
C ASP A 199 8.54 17.98 20.62
N ILE A 200 8.54 17.39 19.42
CA ILE A 200 9.58 16.47 18.94
C ILE A 200 10.24 17.12 17.72
N GLU A 201 11.56 17.27 17.78
CA GLU A 201 12.34 17.81 16.68
C GLU A 201 12.18 16.93 15.43
N ASN A 202 11.99 17.57 14.27
CA ASN A 202 11.84 16.89 12.97
C ASN A 202 10.73 15.82 12.95
N TRP A 203 9.71 15.97 13.79
CA TRP A 203 8.58 15.04 13.84
C TRP A 203 7.89 14.92 12.47
N GLU A 204 7.92 13.72 11.92
CA GLU A 204 7.37 13.33 10.62
C GLU A 204 6.74 11.94 10.77
N PRO A 205 5.48 11.86 11.26
CA PRO A 205 4.88 10.59 11.63
C PRO A 205 4.71 9.65 10.43
N LEU A 206 4.83 8.35 10.69
CA LEU A 206 4.62 7.29 9.70
C LEU A 206 3.21 6.72 9.81
N ILE A 207 2.46 6.71 8.72
CA ILE A 207 1.20 5.96 8.60
C ILE A 207 1.47 4.69 7.78
N VAL A 208 1.01 3.55 8.24
CA VAL A 208 1.19 2.26 7.58
C VAL A 208 -0.15 1.78 7.07
N ILE A 209 -0.22 1.48 5.77
CA ILE A 209 -1.40 0.95 5.09
C ILE A 209 -1.00 -0.36 4.44
N ALA A 210 -1.69 -1.46 4.74
CA ALA A 210 -1.43 -2.74 4.06
C ALA A 210 -2.68 -3.35 3.45
N ASN A 211 -2.57 -3.82 2.21
CA ASN A 211 -3.60 -4.63 1.57
C ASN A 211 -3.38 -6.12 1.83
N THR A 212 -4.07 -6.65 2.83
CA THR A 212 -4.01 -8.06 3.27
C THR A 212 -4.67 -9.04 2.29
N LYS A 213 -5.47 -8.55 1.34
CA LYS A 213 -6.13 -9.39 0.32
C LYS A 213 -5.22 -9.73 -0.86
N SER A 214 -3.99 -9.23 -0.90
CA SER A 214 -3.07 -9.38 -2.05
C SER A 214 -2.51 -10.79 -2.28
N GLY A 215 -3.04 -11.82 -1.58
CA GLY A 215 -2.69 -13.23 -1.78
C GLY A 215 -1.62 -13.79 -0.85
N SER A 216 -0.96 -12.97 -0.02
CA SER A 216 -0.05 -13.45 1.03
C SER A 216 -0.44 -12.92 2.42
N SER A 217 -0.18 -13.71 3.47
CA SER A 217 -0.31 -13.27 4.87
C SER A 217 0.72 -12.22 5.27
N THR A 218 1.72 -11.93 4.40
CA THR A 218 2.80 -10.98 4.64
C THR A 218 2.28 -9.60 5.02
N GLY A 219 1.21 -9.11 4.38
CA GLY A 219 0.62 -7.82 4.71
C GLY A 219 0.13 -7.75 6.16
N ALA A 220 -0.51 -8.82 6.65
CA ALA A 220 -0.95 -8.91 8.03
C ALA A 220 0.25 -8.97 9.01
N ASN A 221 1.31 -9.67 8.64
CA ASN A 221 2.55 -9.73 9.45
C ASN A 221 3.23 -8.36 9.54
N VAL A 222 3.34 -7.62 8.43
CA VAL A 222 3.88 -6.25 8.41
C VAL A 222 3.10 -5.34 9.34
N LEU A 223 1.75 -5.37 9.28
CA LEU A 223 0.91 -4.60 10.20
C LEU A 223 1.15 -5.02 11.66
N SER A 224 1.20 -6.33 11.91
CA SER A 224 1.38 -6.88 13.25
C SER A 224 2.71 -6.45 13.87
N LEU A 225 3.81 -6.53 13.12
CA LEU A 225 5.14 -6.15 13.59
C LEU A 225 5.25 -4.64 13.83
N LEU A 226 4.74 -3.82 12.90
CA LEU A 226 4.85 -2.36 13.01
C LEU A 226 3.93 -1.76 14.09
N ARG A 227 2.81 -2.40 14.46
CA ARG A 227 2.02 -2.01 15.65
C ARG A 227 2.81 -2.14 16.95
N GLY A 228 3.80 -3.05 16.99
CA GLY A 228 4.68 -3.22 18.13
C GLY A 228 5.59 -2.01 18.38
N TYR A 229 5.92 -1.27 17.31
CA TYR A 229 6.85 -0.13 17.34
C TYR A 229 6.15 1.23 17.24
N LEU A 230 5.06 1.31 16.47
CA LEU A 230 4.31 2.56 16.25
C LEU A 230 3.09 2.66 17.17
N HIS A 231 2.39 3.79 17.11
CA HIS A 231 1.06 3.89 17.70
C HIS A 231 0.08 2.95 16.94
N PRO A 232 -0.77 2.15 17.61
CA PRO A 232 -1.63 1.18 16.91
C PRO A 232 -2.53 1.78 15.84
N LEU A 233 -2.97 3.03 16.03
CA LEU A 233 -3.81 3.75 15.06
C LEU A 233 -3.04 4.25 13.83
N GLN A 234 -1.70 4.25 13.83
CA GLN A 234 -0.91 4.51 12.63
C GLN A 234 -0.97 3.35 11.64
N VAL A 235 -1.36 2.15 12.09
CA VAL A 235 -1.15 0.91 11.35
C VAL A 235 -2.49 0.28 10.97
N MET A 236 -2.88 0.55 9.73
CA MET A 236 -4.21 0.28 9.20
C MET A 236 -4.21 -0.77 8.10
N GLU A 237 -5.24 -1.60 8.14
CA GLU A 237 -5.54 -2.53 7.07
C GLU A 237 -6.40 -1.84 6.02
N LEU A 238 -6.06 -2.02 4.75
CA LEU A 238 -6.85 -1.49 3.64
C LEU A 238 -8.14 -2.30 3.49
N GLY A 239 -9.25 -1.71 3.92
CA GLY A 239 -10.59 -2.27 3.76
C GLY A 239 -11.18 -2.01 2.37
N SER A 240 -12.41 -2.50 2.15
CA SER A 240 -13.18 -2.21 0.92
C SER A 240 -13.50 -0.74 0.70
N ARG A 241 -13.41 0.08 1.76
CA ARG A 241 -13.67 1.54 1.71
C ARG A 241 -12.52 2.34 1.09
N GLY A 242 -11.33 1.74 0.99
CA GLY A 242 -10.13 2.39 0.49
C GLY A 242 -9.28 3.06 1.59
N PRO A 243 -8.24 3.81 1.20
CA PRO A 243 -7.26 4.37 2.13
C PRO A 243 -7.67 5.71 2.75
N GLN A 244 -8.89 6.20 2.49
CA GLN A 244 -9.38 7.52 2.92
C GLN A 244 -9.25 7.70 4.44
N ASP A 245 -9.75 6.74 5.21
CA ASP A 245 -9.72 6.78 6.67
C ASP A 245 -8.28 6.88 7.21
N ALA A 246 -7.33 6.21 6.56
CA ALA A 246 -5.91 6.29 6.93
C ALA A 246 -5.29 7.63 6.54
N LEU A 247 -5.64 8.16 5.37
CA LEU A 247 -5.07 9.38 4.83
C LEU A 247 -5.60 10.65 5.49
N GLN A 248 -6.78 10.61 6.10
CA GLN A 248 -7.27 11.70 6.95
C GLN A 248 -6.33 11.99 8.13
N TRP A 249 -5.57 10.99 8.61
CA TRP A 249 -4.59 11.21 9.67
C TRP A 249 -3.44 12.10 9.19
N ALA A 250 -2.99 11.89 7.95
CA ALA A 250 -2.00 12.77 7.33
C ALA A 250 -2.56 14.18 7.14
N ALA A 251 -3.83 14.31 6.76
CA ALA A 251 -4.48 15.61 6.63
C ALA A 251 -4.62 16.34 7.98
N LYS A 252 -4.97 15.62 9.06
CA LYS A 252 -5.15 16.18 10.41
C LYS A 252 -3.83 16.48 11.13
N ALA A 253 -2.71 15.89 10.69
CA ALA A 253 -1.37 16.22 11.17
C ALA A 253 -0.79 17.50 10.54
N SER A 254 -1.45 18.06 9.53
CA SER A 254 -1.07 19.34 8.91
C SER A 254 -0.93 20.46 9.96
N PRO A 255 0.08 21.34 9.86
CA PRO A 255 0.99 21.56 8.73
C PRO A 255 2.22 20.63 8.70
N ARG A 256 2.31 19.61 9.57
CA ARG A 256 3.48 18.74 9.63
C ARG A 256 3.50 17.74 8.47
N PRO A 257 4.67 17.46 7.88
CA PRO A 257 4.81 16.40 6.87
C PRO A 257 4.55 15.02 7.47
N CYS A 258 4.11 14.08 6.64
CA CYS A 258 3.92 12.68 7.02
C CYS A 258 4.56 11.76 5.99
N ARG A 259 5.01 10.61 6.46
CA ARG A 259 5.39 9.48 5.60
C ARG A 259 4.29 8.45 5.60
N ILE A 260 4.13 7.74 4.48
CA ILE A 260 3.17 6.65 4.37
C ILE A 260 3.91 5.42 3.86
N LEU A 261 3.86 4.31 4.60
CA LEU A 261 4.27 3.01 4.10
C LEU A 261 3.06 2.29 3.51
N VAL A 262 3.12 1.94 2.23
CA VAL A 262 2.11 1.13 1.56
C VAL A 262 2.63 -0.27 1.33
N ALA A 263 2.08 -1.25 2.03
CA ALA A 263 2.35 -2.67 1.82
C ALA A 263 1.32 -3.26 0.86
N GLY A 264 1.73 -3.40 -0.41
CA GLY A 264 0.83 -3.77 -1.50
C GLY A 264 1.57 -3.92 -2.83
N GLY A 265 0.81 -4.17 -3.90
CA GLY A 265 1.32 -4.09 -5.27
C GLY A 265 1.06 -2.73 -5.92
N ASP A 266 1.45 -2.57 -7.18
CA ASP A 266 1.34 -1.32 -7.94
C ASP A 266 -0.07 -0.70 -7.91
N GLY A 267 -1.13 -1.50 -8.13
CA GLY A 267 -2.51 -0.99 -8.05
C GLY A 267 -2.92 -0.47 -6.66
N THR A 268 -2.41 -1.08 -5.58
CA THR A 268 -2.64 -0.57 -4.22
C THR A 268 -1.92 0.76 -4.00
N ILE A 269 -0.70 0.89 -4.51
CA ILE A 269 0.09 2.12 -4.41
C ILE A 269 -0.58 3.24 -5.22
N GLY A 270 -1.00 2.95 -6.47
CA GLY A 270 -1.75 3.87 -7.30
C GLY A 270 -3.05 4.35 -6.63
N TRP A 271 -3.78 3.45 -5.97
CA TRP A 271 -4.99 3.83 -5.22
C TRP A 271 -4.68 4.81 -4.08
N VAL A 272 -3.62 4.56 -3.30
CA VAL A 272 -3.20 5.47 -2.22
C VAL A 272 -2.77 6.83 -2.80
N LEU A 273 -1.94 6.85 -3.85
CA LEU A 273 -1.47 8.09 -4.49
C LEU A 273 -2.62 8.92 -5.11
N ASN A 274 -3.63 8.25 -5.68
CA ASN A 274 -4.84 8.89 -6.19
C ASN A 274 -5.70 9.46 -5.06
N THR A 275 -5.78 8.76 -3.94
CA THR A 275 -6.55 9.24 -2.79
C THR A 275 -5.87 10.45 -2.13
N ILE A 276 -4.53 10.44 -2.00
CA ILE A 276 -3.75 11.61 -1.53
C ILE A 276 -4.04 12.86 -2.38
N TYR A 277 -4.08 12.69 -3.70
CA TYR A 277 -4.36 13.77 -4.63
C TYR A 277 -5.81 14.25 -4.56
N THR A 278 -6.77 13.31 -4.52
CA THR A 278 -8.20 13.63 -4.41
C THR A 278 -8.52 14.38 -3.13
N LEU A 279 -7.89 14.00 -2.01
CA LEU A 279 -8.01 14.68 -0.72
C LEU A 279 -7.18 15.98 -0.65
N ASN A 280 -6.35 16.27 -1.65
CA ASN A 280 -5.49 17.45 -1.73
C ASN A 280 -4.69 17.69 -0.42
N ILE A 281 -4.09 16.62 0.12
CA ILE A 281 -3.40 16.66 1.41
C ILE A 281 -2.16 17.55 1.30
N LYS A 282 -2.03 18.51 2.22
CA LYS A 282 -0.90 19.45 2.30
C LYS A 282 -0.29 19.47 3.70
N PRO A 283 1.04 19.40 3.85
CA PRO A 283 2.02 19.07 2.80
C PRO A 283 1.80 17.66 2.21
N GLN A 284 2.24 17.43 0.97
CA GLN A 284 2.02 16.14 0.31
C GLN A 284 2.84 15.05 1.02
N PRO A 285 2.22 13.97 1.51
CA PRO A 285 2.94 12.92 2.20
C PRO A 285 3.81 12.12 1.23
N SER A 286 4.97 11.66 1.72
CA SER A 286 5.90 10.85 0.93
C SER A 286 5.62 9.36 1.11
N VAL A 287 5.41 8.65 0.00
CA VAL A 287 5.02 7.23 0.03
C VAL A 287 6.22 6.29 -0.11
N ALA A 288 6.49 5.46 0.90
CA ALA A 288 7.35 4.28 0.84
C ALA A 288 6.54 3.03 0.46
N ILE A 289 7.24 2.04 -0.09
CA ILE A 289 6.62 0.80 -0.59
C ILE A 289 7.18 -0.41 0.14
N MET A 290 6.30 -1.29 0.57
CA MET A 290 6.62 -2.68 0.89
C MET A 290 6.03 -3.57 -0.23
N PRO A 291 6.87 -4.13 -1.12
CA PRO A 291 6.41 -4.74 -2.37
C PRO A 291 5.74 -6.10 -2.18
N LEU A 292 4.42 -6.11 -1.99
CA LEU A 292 3.65 -7.36 -1.81
C LEU A 292 3.00 -7.88 -3.10
N GLY A 293 3.02 -7.10 -4.19
CA GLY A 293 2.45 -7.48 -5.48
C GLY A 293 3.26 -8.54 -6.24
N THR A 294 2.83 -8.81 -7.47
CA THR A 294 3.52 -9.72 -8.41
C THR A 294 4.54 -8.99 -9.29
N GLY A 295 4.17 -7.84 -9.87
CA GLY A 295 5.07 -7.01 -10.67
C GLY A 295 6.03 -6.18 -9.82
N ASN A 296 5.46 -5.31 -8.98
CA ASN A 296 6.15 -4.37 -8.11
C ASN A 296 7.10 -3.45 -8.88
N ASP A 297 6.68 -3.00 -10.06
CA ASP A 297 7.52 -2.24 -10.99
C ASP A 297 7.96 -0.90 -10.37
N LEU A 298 7.04 -0.18 -9.72
CA LEU A 298 7.38 1.08 -9.04
C LEU A 298 8.36 0.87 -7.89
N SER A 299 8.18 -0.22 -7.14
CA SER A 299 9.06 -0.59 -6.02
C SER A 299 10.50 -0.84 -6.48
N ARG A 300 10.68 -1.51 -7.63
CA ARG A 300 12.00 -1.77 -8.22
C ARG A 300 12.73 -0.47 -8.54
N VAL A 301 12.04 0.46 -9.20
CA VAL A 301 12.62 1.74 -9.62
C VAL A 301 12.94 2.66 -8.43
N LEU A 302 12.17 2.55 -7.35
CA LEU A 302 12.40 3.27 -6.09
C LEU A 302 13.39 2.58 -5.13
N GLY A 303 13.93 1.41 -5.50
CA GLY A 303 14.94 0.70 -4.71
C GLY A 303 14.40 -0.10 -3.53
N TRP A 304 13.06 -0.22 -3.39
CA TRP A 304 12.42 -1.06 -2.37
C TRP A 304 12.43 -2.55 -2.72
N GLY A 305 12.85 -2.89 -3.95
CA GLY A 305 13.05 -4.25 -4.41
C GLY A 305 11.81 -4.86 -5.06
N ALA A 306 11.98 -6.11 -5.49
CA ALA A 306 10.96 -6.89 -6.20
C ALA A 306 9.94 -7.55 -5.27
N GLU A 307 10.34 -7.78 -4.03
CA GLU A 307 9.67 -8.64 -3.08
C GLU A 307 9.97 -8.19 -1.65
N PRO A 308 9.11 -8.53 -0.66
CA PRO A 308 9.39 -8.17 0.71
C PRO A 308 10.65 -8.91 1.17
N PRO A 309 11.41 -8.36 2.14
CA PRO A 309 12.53 -9.06 2.75
C PRO A 309 12.10 -10.45 3.25
N SER A 310 13.00 -11.43 3.14
CA SER A 310 12.77 -12.81 3.62
C SER A 310 12.43 -12.84 5.11
N VAL A 311 13.10 -12.00 5.89
CA VAL A 311 12.82 -11.75 7.31
C VAL A 311 12.27 -10.33 7.45
N LEU A 312 11.07 -10.23 7.99
CA LEU A 312 10.44 -8.93 8.28
C LEU A 312 10.97 -8.36 9.59
N ASP A 313 12.07 -7.62 9.52
CA ASP A 313 12.63 -6.91 10.66
C ASP A 313 12.03 -5.48 10.75
N PRO A 314 11.18 -5.19 11.75
CA PRO A 314 10.55 -3.87 11.90
C PRO A 314 11.55 -2.73 12.11
N VAL A 315 12.68 -2.99 12.79
CA VAL A 315 13.72 -1.98 13.04
C VAL A 315 14.41 -1.61 11.72
N LYS A 316 14.77 -2.61 10.90
CA LYS A 316 15.33 -2.37 9.56
C LYS A 316 14.35 -1.62 8.67
N ILE A 317 13.07 -2.01 8.67
CA ILE A 317 12.03 -1.32 7.87
C ILE A 317 11.93 0.16 8.27
N LEU A 318 11.81 0.46 9.56
CA LEU A 318 11.69 1.84 10.05
C LEU A 318 12.95 2.67 9.75
N ARG A 319 14.15 2.11 9.96
CA ARG A 319 15.42 2.79 9.64
C ARG A 319 15.54 3.06 8.14
N SER A 320 15.15 2.12 7.28
CA SER A 320 15.15 2.30 5.83
C SER A 320 14.18 3.41 5.40
N ILE A 321 12.97 3.43 5.96
CA ILE A 321 11.99 4.50 5.70
C ILE A 321 12.53 5.86 6.15
N ARG A 322 13.12 5.95 7.35
CA ARG A 322 13.69 7.19 7.89
C ARG A 322 14.81 7.74 7.01
N ARG A 323 15.70 6.87 6.51
CA ARG A 323 16.83 7.24 5.64
C ARG A 323 16.45 7.49 4.18
N ALA A 324 15.28 7.01 3.73
CA ALA A 324 14.86 7.16 2.34
C ALA A 324 14.68 8.63 1.96
N ARG A 325 15.08 8.98 0.73
CA ARG A 325 14.92 10.34 0.21
C ARG A 325 13.54 10.52 -0.41
N SER A 326 12.93 11.67 -0.16
CA SER A 326 11.67 12.03 -0.81
C SER A 326 11.95 12.61 -2.20
N VAL A 327 11.40 11.97 -3.23
CA VAL A 327 11.56 12.33 -4.65
C VAL A 327 10.19 12.53 -5.30
N ASN A 328 10.18 13.21 -6.44
CA ASN A 328 8.96 13.39 -7.22
C ASN A 328 8.72 12.17 -8.12
N LEU A 329 7.46 11.85 -8.34
CA LEU A 329 6.96 10.89 -9.30
C LEU A 329 5.87 11.56 -10.14
N ASP A 330 6.01 11.56 -11.46
CA ASP A 330 5.01 12.14 -12.35
C ASP A 330 3.69 11.38 -12.27
N ARG A 331 2.60 12.16 -12.32
CA ARG A 331 1.23 11.67 -12.48
C ARG A 331 0.74 12.15 -13.84
N PHE A 332 0.47 11.21 -14.73
CA PHE A 332 -0.07 11.48 -16.05
C PHE A 332 -1.59 11.31 -16.05
N ASP A 333 -2.28 12.19 -16.76
CA ASP A 333 -3.70 12.06 -17.04
C ASP A 333 -3.88 11.39 -18.40
N LEU A 334 -4.45 10.19 -18.40
CA LEU A 334 -4.96 9.50 -19.58
C LEU A 334 -6.43 9.90 -19.77
N GLN A 335 -6.67 10.88 -20.62
CA GLN A 335 -8.00 11.38 -20.97
C GLN A 335 -8.54 10.60 -22.17
N ILE A 336 -9.69 9.97 -22.01
CA ILE A 336 -10.31 9.11 -23.03
C ILE A 336 -11.64 9.73 -23.45
N GLU A 337 -11.70 10.16 -24.71
CA GLU A 337 -12.89 10.72 -25.37
C GLU A 337 -13.39 9.73 -26.44
N LYS A 338 -14.58 9.12 -26.26
CA LYS A 338 -15.08 8.12 -27.22
C LYS A 338 -15.55 8.77 -28.52
N LEU A 339 -15.28 8.11 -29.66
CA LEU A 339 -15.57 8.65 -31.00
C LEU A 339 -16.99 8.34 -31.52
N HIS A 340 -17.66 7.28 -31.01
CA HIS A 340 -18.98 6.86 -31.48
C HIS A 340 -20.08 7.17 -30.46
N TYR A 341 -21.02 8.07 -30.79
CA TYR A 341 -22.28 8.24 -30.06
C TYR A 341 -23.46 8.22 -31.02
N ARG A 342 -24.49 7.41 -30.70
CA ARG A 342 -25.71 7.24 -31.50
C ARG A 342 -26.63 8.47 -31.50
N LEU A 343 -26.39 9.46 -30.65
CA LEU A 343 -27.24 10.64 -30.49
C LEU A 343 -26.40 11.94 -30.36
N PRO A 344 -26.67 12.98 -31.17
CA PRO A 344 -25.85 14.20 -31.23
C PRO A 344 -26.01 15.19 -30.04
N ILE A 345 -26.91 14.93 -29.08
CA ILE A 345 -27.34 15.97 -28.11
C ILE A 345 -26.65 15.89 -26.74
N GLN A 346 -25.90 14.82 -26.43
CA GLN A 346 -25.16 14.72 -25.15
C GLN A 346 -23.65 14.66 -25.39
N ARG A 347 -22.95 15.75 -25.03
CA ARG A 347 -21.50 15.68 -24.76
C ARG A 347 -21.30 14.71 -23.59
N HIS A 348 -20.93 13.48 -23.88
CA HIS A 348 -20.63 12.51 -22.83
C HIS A 348 -19.26 12.80 -22.17
N PRO A 349 -19.11 12.48 -20.87
CA PRO A 349 -17.97 12.90 -20.07
C PRO A 349 -16.67 12.23 -20.53
N THR A 350 -15.60 13.01 -20.62
CA THR A 350 -14.22 12.52 -20.76
C THR A 350 -13.87 11.69 -19.53
N LYS A 351 -13.43 10.44 -19.73
CA LYS A 351 -12.91 9.61 -18.64
C LYS A 351 -11.44 9.94 -18.44
N THR A 352 -11.03 10.27 -17.22
CA THR A 352 -9.62 10.48 -16.87
C THR A 352 -9.13 9.35 -15.97
N ILE A 353 -8.02 8.73 -16.34
CA ILE A 353 -7.31 7.74 -15.54
C ILE A 353 -5.94 8.32 -15.19
N HIS A 354 -5.55 8.27 -13.92
CA HIS A 354 -4.21 8.68 -13.50
C HIS A 354 -3.23 7.52 -13.66
N VAL A 355 -2.09 7.78 -14.29
CA VAL A 355 -1.04 6.80 -14.60
C VAL A 355 0.28 7.25 -13.97
N TYR A 356 0.99 6.34 -13.32
CA TYR A 356 2.26 6.59 -12.64
C TYR A 356 3.40 5.74 -13.17
N ASN A 357 3.14 4.50 -13.59
CA ASN A 357 4.17 3.59 -14.05
C ASN A 357 4.22 3.59 -15.57
N TYR A 358 3.14 3.10 -16.17
CA TYR A 358 3.05 2.94 -17.61
C TYR A 358 1.63 2.68 -18.10
N PHE A 359 1.40 2.99 -19.36
CA PHE A 359 0.18 2.73 -20.11
C PHE A 359 0.54 1.91 -21.34
N SER A 360 -0.27 0.92 -21.73
CA SER A 360 -0.03 0.18 -22.98
C SER A 360 -1.32 -0.17 -23.71
N VAL A 361 -1.17 -0.38 -25.02
CA VAL A 361 -2.23 -0.77 -25.96
C VAL A 361 -1.76 -1.98 -26.75
N GLY A 362 -2.58 -3.02 -26.86
CA GLY A 362 -2.28 -4.22 -27.65
C GLY A 362 -1.97 -5.46 -26.84
N VAL A 363 -1.11 -6.33 -27.37
CA VAL A 363 -0.89 -7.69 -26.86
C VAL A 363 -0.48 -7.74 -25.38
N ASP A 364 0.33 -6.78 -24.90
CA ASP A 364 0.70 -6.66 -23.47
C ASP A 364 -0.52 -6.43 -22.56
N ALA A 365 -1.38 -5.48 -22.95
CA ALA A 365 -2.61 -5.20 -22.22
C ALA A 365 -3.57 -6.40 -22.24
N TYR A 366 -3.59 -7.16 -23.34
CA TYR A 366 -4.41 -8.37 -23.44
C TYR A 366 -3.90 -9.51 -22.55
N ILE A 367 -2.59 -9.72 -22.48
CA ILE A 367 -1.97 -10.66 -21.52
C ILE A 367 -2.36 -10.28 -20.10
N THR A 368 -2.27 -8.99 -19.77
CA THR A 368 -2.70 -8.45 -18.48
C THR A 368 -4.19 -8.70 -18.21
N TYR A 369 -5.05 -8.51 -19.21
CA TYR A 369 -6.48 -8.79 -19.15
C TYR A 369 -6.80 -10.26 -18.85
N ASN A 370 -6.15 -11.19 -19.55
CA ASN A 370 -6.34 -12.63 -19.32
C ASN A 370 -5.79 -13.06 -17.96
N PHE A 371 -4.65 -12.51 -17.56
CA PHE A 371 -4.09 -12.75 -16.23
C PHE A 371 -5.07 -12.30 -15.14
N HIS A 372 -5.66 -11.11 -15.27
CA HIS A 372 -6.68 -10.60 -14.35
C HIS A 372 -7.91 -11.52 -14.28
N LYS A 373 -8.48 -11.91 -15.43
CA LYS A 373 -9.61 -12.85 -15.49
C LYS A 373 -9.29 -14.21 -14.87
N THR A 374 -8.09 -14.72 -15.12
CA THR A 374 -7.65 -16.02 -14.57
C THR A 374 -7.58 -15.95 -13.05
N ARG A 375 -7.04 -14.86 -12.51
CA ARG A 375 -6.95 -14.60 -11.07
C ARG A 375 -8.31 -14.48 -10.38
N GLU A 376 -9.34 -14.01 -11.07
CA GLU A 376 -10.72 -13.95 -10.56
C GLU A 376 -11.48 -15.29 -10.69
N SER A 377 -10.95 -16.26 -11.42
CA SER A 377 -11.65 -17.52 -11.62
C SER A 377 -11.70 -18.37 -10.35
N ARG A 378 -12.81 -19.10 -10.16
CA ARG A 378 -12.97 -20.05 -9.03
C ARG A 378 -11.97 -21.20 -9.05
N PHE A 379 -11.35 -21.47 -10.19
CA PHE A 379 -10.35 -22.54 -10.35
C PHE A 379 -8.93 -22.08 -10.02
N TYR A 380 -8.74 -20.80 -9.72
CA TYR A 380 -7.45 -20.27 -9.29
C TYR A 380 -7.21 -20.63 -7.81
N LEU A 381 -6.73 -21.86 -7.58
CA LEU A 381 -6.55 -22.43 -6.24
C LEU A 381 -5.18 -22.12 -5.64
N LEU A 382 -4.14 -21.90 -6.46
CA LEU A 382 -2.76 -21.70 -6.03
C LEU A 382 -2.28 -20.28 -6.35
N SER A 383 -2.60 -19.35 -5.44
CA SER A 383 -2.10 -17.98 -5.52
C SER A 383 -0.67 -17.87 -4.99
N SER A 384 0.33 -18.16 -5.83
CA SER A 384 1.73 -17.83 -5.51
C SER A 384 2.30 -16.81 -6.48
N ARG A 385 3.25 -15.98 -6.01
CA ARG A 385 3.93 -14.98 -6.86
C ARG A 385 4.68 -15.64 -8.01
N ILE A 386 5.38 -16.75 -7.73
CA ILE A 386 6.14 -17.51 -8.73
C ILE A 386 5.19 -18.07 -9.79
N PHE A 387 4.07 -18.67 -9.36
CA PHE A 387 3.05 -19.17 -10.27
C PHE A 387 2.47 -18.04 -11.12
N ASN A 388 2.20 -16.87 -10.52
CA ASN A 388 1.70 -15.71 -11.26
C ASN A 388 2.69 -15.18 -12.29
N LYS A 389 3.97 -15.12 -11.94
CA LYS A 389 5.02 -14.71 -12.87
C LYS A 389 5.17 -15.72 -14.01
N LEU A 390 5.13 -17.01 -13.71
CA LEU A 390 5.15 -18.07 -14.71
C LEU A 390 3.92 -18.00 -15.62
N LEU A 391 2.73 -17.80 -15.06
CA LEU A 391 1.49 -17.66 -15.82
C LEU A 391 1.58 -16.49 -16.81
N TYR A 392 2.06 -15.32 -16.36
CA TYR A 392 2.28 -14.16 -17.23
C TYR A 392 3.27 -14.47 -18.36
N PHE A 393 4.39 -15.14 -18.04
CA PHE A 393 5.38 -15.57 -19.04
C PHE A 393 4.78 -16.57 -20.04
N THR A 394 3.97 -17.54 -19.59
CA THR A 394 3.33 -18.53 -20.47
C THR A 394 2.31 -17.92 -21.41
N PHE A 395 1.59 -16.88 -20.98
CA PHE A 395 0.75 -16.10 -21.91
C PHE A 395 1.59 -15.35 -22.95
N GLY A 396 2.81 -14.95 -22.62
CA GLY A 396 3.77 -14.36 -23.57
C GLY A 396 4.35 -15.38 -24.57
N THR A 397 4.58 -16.64 -24.18
CA THR A 397 5.12 -17.65 -25.10
C THR A 397 4.08 -18.26 -26.03
N GLN A 398 2.80 -18.10 -25.73
CA GLN A 398 1.71 -18.45 -26.64
C GLN A 398 1.77 -17.54 -27.88
N GLN A 399 2.18 -18.10 -29.03
CA GLN A 399 2.02 -17.47 -30.35
C GLN A 399 0.55 -17.51 -30.81
N VAL A 400 -0.36 -17.08 -29.94
CA VAL A 400 -1.76 -16.96 -30.31
C VAL A 400 -1.92 -15.56 -30.90
N MET A 401 -2.05 -15.48 -32.23
CA MET A 401 -2.54 -14.29 -32.91
C MET A 401 -3.97 -14.05 -32.43
N GLN A 402 -4.25 -12.91 -31.80
CA GLN A 402 -5.47 -12.70 -31.01
C GLN A 402 -6.35 -11.57 -31.56
N PRO A 403 -7.69 -11.72 -31.50
CA PRO A 403 -8.62 -10.75 -32.09
C PRO A 403 -8.39 -9.34 -31.55
N GLY A 404 -8.12 -8.39 -32.45
CA GLY A 404 -7.92 -6.98 -32.12
C GLY A 404 -6.46 -6.52 -32.06
N CYS A 405 -5.49 -7.43 -31.85
CA CYS A 405 -4.06 -7.10 -31.78
C CYS A 405 -3.31 -7.20 -33.12
N GLU A 406 -3.90 -7.85 -34.13
CA GLU A 406 -3.37 -7.90 -35.49
C GLU A 406 -3.33 -6.49 -36.10
N HIS A 407 -2.24 -6.17 -36.79
CA HIS A 407 -2.06 -4.90 -37.49
C HIS A 407 -2.48 -3.69 -36.64
N ILE A 408 -2.05 -3.67 -35.38
CA ILE A 408 -2.52 -2.65 -34.43
C ILE A 408 -2.08 -1.25 -34.87
N GLU A 409 -0.95 -1.15 -35.58
CA GLU A 409 -0.45 0.08 -36.19
C GLU A 409 -1.46 0.73 -37.14
N GLU A 410 -2.25 -0.07 -37.87
CA GLU A 410 -3.25 0.44 -38.82
C GLU A 410 -4.48 1.01 -38.07
N LYS A 411 -4.78 0.41 -36.91
CA LYS A 411 -5.89 0.78 -36.03
C LYS A 411 -5.59 2.00 -35.16
N LEU A 412 -4.35 2.46 -35.15
CA LEU A 412 -3.87 3.55 -34.32
C LEU A 412 -3.41 4.74 -35.16
N THR A 413 -3.45 5.93 -34.56
CA THR A 413 -2.79 7.12 -35.12
C THR A 413 -2.16 7.86 -33.96
N LEU A 414 -0.82 7.91 -33.95
CA LEU A 414 -0.02 8.43 -32.85
C LEU A 414 0.52 9.81 -33.21
N TYR A 415 0.41 10.74 -32.25
CA TYR A 415 1.07 12.03 -32.27
C TYR A 415 1.93 12.17 -31.02
N LEU A 416 3.20 12.53 -31.23
CA LEU A 416 4.16 12.86 -30.19
C LEU A 416 4.47 14.35 -30.28
N ASP A 417 4.13 15.13 -29.25
CA ASP A 417 4.26 16.59 -29.22
C ASP A 417 3.68 17.26 -30.48
N ASN A 418 2.45 16.87 -30.84
CA ASN A 418 1.70 17.30 -32.03
C ASN A 418 2.30 16.88 -33.39
N LYS A 419 3.37 16.09 -33.41
CA LYS A 419 3.94 15.54 -34.65
C LYS A 419 3.39 14.13 -34.90
N PRO A 420 2.80 13.86 -36.07
CA PRO A 420 2.36 12.51 -36.40
C PRO A 420 3.56 11.58 -36.49
N VAL A 421 3.43 10.38 -35.94
CA VAL A 421 4.47 9.33 -35.98
C VAL A 421 3.96 8.16 -36.78
N GLN A 422 4.70 7.80 -37.83
CA GLN A 422 4.43 6.59 -38.60
C GLN A 422 4.84 5.37 -37.76
N LEU A 423 3.87 4.51 -37.45
CA LEU A 423 4.12 3.28 -36.71
C LEU A 423 4.58 2.17 -37.68
N PRO A 424 5.65 1.42 -37.35
CA PRO A 424 5.99 0.18 -38.05
C PRO A 424 4.96 -0.93 -37.71
N GLU A 425 5.11 -2.12 -38.29
CA GLU A 425 4.31 -3.29 -37.92
C GLU A 425 4.55 -3.67 -36.45
N LEU A 426 3.48 -3.71 -35.65
CA LEU A 426 3.55 -4.05 -34.23
C LEU A 426 2.25 -4.65 -33.72
N GLN A 427 2.32 -5.26 -32.54
CA GLN A 427 1.16 -5.79 -31.81
C GLN A 427 0.91 -5.08 -30.48
N ALA A 428 1.83 -4.23 -30.01
CA ALA A 428 1.57 -3.30 -28.91
C ALA A 428 2.39 -2.01 -28.96
N LEU A 429 1.86 -0.97 -28.34
CA LEU A 429 2.55 0.24 -27.93
C LEU A 429 2.60 0.33 -26.41
N VAL A 430 3.76 0.68 -25.87
CA VAL A 430 4.01 0.85 -24.43
C VAL A 430 4.53 2.25 -24.19
N PHE A 431 3.88 2.97 -23.28
CA PHE A 431 4.20 4.32 -22.85
C PHE A 431 4.70 4.26 -21.40
N LEU A 432 5.99 4.49 -21.19
CA LEU A 432 6.66 4.36 -19.90
C LEU A 432 6.90 5.72 -19.25
N ASN A 433 6.59 5.82 -17.97
CA ASN A 433 7.14 6.85 -17.08
C ASN A 433 8.30 6.28 -16.24
N ILE A 434 8.29 4.97 -15.97
CA ILE A 434 9.32 4.28 -15.20
C ILE A 434 9.98 3.18 -16.04
N ASP A 435 11.31 3.01 -15.93
CA ASP A 435 12.03 1.93 -16.61
C ASP A 435 11.92 0.58 -15.84
N SER A 436 10.69 0.12 -15.67
CA SER A 436 10.34 -1.22 -15.20
C SER A 436 8.95 -1.57 -15.71
N TRP A 437 8.87 -2.52 -16.64
CA TRP A 437 7.64 -2.95 -17.28
C TRP A 437 7.52 -4.47 -17.23
N GLY A 438 6.30 -5.00 -17.16
CA GLY A 438 6.07 -6.44 -17.22
C GLY A 438 6.82 -7.23 -16.14
N ALA A 439 6.82 -6.73 -14.89
CA ALA A 439 7.50 -7.33 -13.74
C ALA A 439 9.05 -7.27 -13.77
N GLY A 440 9.60 -6.13 -14.20
CA GLY A 440 11.03 -5.80 -14.10
C GLY A 440 11.81 -5.77 -15.40
N CYS A 441 11.17 -5.86 -16.57
CA CYS A 441 11.83 -5.67 -17.85
C CYS A 441 12.15 -4.18 -18.06
N LYS A 442 13.41 -3.86 -18.36
CA LYS A 442 13.92 -2.50 -18.48
C LYS A 442 14.08 -2.11 -19.94
N LEU A 443 13.00 -1.63 -20.55
CA LEU A 443 12.96 -1.35 -21.98
C LEU A 443 13.93 -0.23 -22.40
N CYS A 444 14.14 0.79 -21.56
CA CYS A 444 15.09 1.86 -21.86
C CYS A 444 16.53 1.33 -21.80
N GLU A 445 16.87 0.54 -20.78
CA GLU A 445 18.18 -0.11 -20.67
C GLU A 445 18.47 -1.05 -21.87
N LEU A 446 17.51 -1.91 -22.25
CA LEU A 446 17.63 -2.80 -23.41
C LEU A 446 17.79 -2.03 -24.72
N SER A 447 17.07 -0.91 -24.87
CA SER A 447 17.16 -0.05 -26.05
C SER A 447 18.53 0.65 -26.15
N ASN A 448 19.15 1.00 -25.02
CA ASN A 448 20.45 1.69 -24.98
C ASN A 448 21.66 0.79 -25.29
N ALA A 449 21.47 -0.53 -25.44
CA ALA A 449 22.54 -1.45 -25.77
C ALA A 449 23.06 -1.31 -27.23
N ASN A 450 22.64 -0.28 -27.97
CA ASN A 450 23.16 0.09 -29.30
C ASN A 450 23.79 1.47 -29.23
N GLY A 451 24.79 1.75 -30.07
CA GLY A 451 25.47 3.05 -30.20
C GLY A 451 24.59 4.22 -30.69
N GLU A 452 23.28 4.12 -30.56
CA GLU A 452 22.35 5.24 -30.71
C GLU A 452 22.45 6.21 -29.52
N VAL A 453 21.77 7.35 -29.63
CA VAL A 453 21.62 8.28 -28.51
C VAL A 453 20.95 7.56 -27.34
N ARG A 454 21.60 7.63 -26.18
CA ARG A 454 21.15 6.98 -24.95
C ARG A 454 19.90 7.68 -24.41
N ILE A 455 18.83 6.92 -24.21
CA ILE A 455 17.64 7.33 -23.47
C ILE A 455 17.97 7.27 -21.97
N VAL A 456 17.75 8.37 -21.25
CA VAL A 456 17.86 8.40 -19.79
C VAL A 456 16.46 8.58 -19.23
N ASN A 457 15.81 7.49 -18.85
CA ASN A 457 14.49 7.56 -18.22
C ASN A 457 14.56 8.31 -16.89
N SER A 458 13.59 9.18 -16.66
CA SER A 458 13.39 9.91 -15.42
C SER A 458 11.93 9.89 -15.03
N ILE A 459 11.63 9.47 -13.81
CA ILE A 459 10.26 9.37 -13.28
C ILE A 459 9.61 10.72 -12.94
N SER A 460 10.25 11.84 -13.32
CA SER A 460 9.93 13.19 -12.83
C SER A 460 10.23 14.31 -13.83
N ASP A 461 10.40 13.97 -15.12
CA ASP A 461 10.69 14.94 -16.19
C ASP A 461 9.44 15.37 -17.00
N GLY A 462 8.28 14.80 -16.70
CA GLY A 462 7.02 15.03 -17.36
C GLY A 462 6.96 14.47 -18.78
N MET A 463 7.86 13.54 -19.14
CA MET A 463 7.90 12.86 -20.44
C MET A 463 7.54 11.38 -20.30
N MET A 464 7.11 10.78 -21.40
CA MET A 464 6.99 9.34 -21.51
C MET A 464 7.81 8.80 -22.67
N GLU A 465 8.52 7.71 -22.42
CA GLU A 465 9.16 6.93 -23.47
C GLU A 465 8.17 5.99 -24.15
N VAL A 466 8.20 5.93 -25.47
CA VAL A 466 7.28 5.13 -26.28
C VAL A 466 8.05 4.03 -27.00
N PHE A 467 7.62 2.79 -26.76
CA PHE A 467 8.19 1.58 -27.35
C PHE A 467 7.11 0.76 -28.06
N GLY A 468 7.49 0.11 -29.16
CA GLY A 468 6.70 -0.85 -29.90
C GLY A 468 7.13 -2.28 -29.59
N ILE A 469 6.15 -3.18 -29.51
CA ILE A 469 6.34 -4.62 -29.34
C ILE A 469 5.75 -5.34 -30.56
N VAL A 470 6.53 -6.20 -31.21
CA VAL A 470 6.10 -6.86 -32.45
C VAL A 470 5.23 -8.10 -32.23
N SER A 471 5.33 -8.79 -31.09
CA SER A 471 4.52 -9.98 -30.80
C SER A 471 4.51 -10.36 -29.31
N SER A 472 3.62 -11.28 -28.91
CA SER A 472 3.67 -11.92 -27.59
C SER A 472 5.03 -12.59 -27.33
N PHE A 473 5.54 -13.32 -28.33
CA PHE A 473 6.86 -13.96 -28.23
C PHE A 473 7.98 -12.94 -28.03
N HIS A 474 7.87 -11.76 -28.64
CA HIS A 474 8.81 -10.67 -28.42
C HIS A 474 8.81 -10.20 -26.96
N ILE A 475 7.65 -10.17 -26.28
CA ILE A 475 7.58 -9.87 -24.83
C ILE A 475 8.42 -10.86 -24.04
N ALA A 476 8.29 -12.17 -24.32
CA ALA A 476 9.08 -13.19 -23.64
C ALA A 476 10.58 -13.02 -23.90
N GLN A 477 10.98 -12.70 -25.13
CA GLN A 477 12.37 -12.41 -25.48
C GLN A 477 12.93 -11.19 -24.72
N LEU A 478 12.13 -10.13 -24.58
CA LEU A 478 12.50 -8.93 -23.82
C LEU A 478 12.65 -9.23 -22.33
N GLN A 479 11.75 -10.03 -21.75
CA GLN A 479 11.84 -10.45 -20.35
C GLN A 479 13.08 -11.32 -20.08
N CYS A 480 13.55 -12.05 -21.09
CA CYS A 480 14.79 -12.84 -21.05
C CYS A 480 16.05 -12.04 -21.46
N ASN A 481 15.94 -10.74 -21.76
CA ASN A 481 17.03 -9.89 -22.25
C ASN A 481 17.72 -10.42 -23.53
N ILE A 482 17.00 -11.15 -24.39
CA ILE A 482 17.52 -11.69 -25.67
C ILE A 482 17.00 -10.93 -26.91
N SER A 483 16.18 -9.91 -26.72
CA SER A 483 15.72 -8.98 -27.77
C SER A 483 15.75 -7.54 -27.27
N LYS A 484 15.45 -6.59 -28.17
CA LYS A 484 15.37 -5.15 -27.91
C LYS A 484 14.01 -4.61 -28.37
N PRO A 485 13.42 -3.65 -27.65
CA PRO A 485 12.15 -3.08 -28.04
C PRO A 485 12.30 -2.20 -29.29
N VAL A 486 11.20 -2.01 -30.03
CA VAL A 486 11.18 -1.05 -31.14
C VAL A 486 11.07 0.35 -30.55
N ARG A 487 12.08 1.21 -30.76
CA ARG A 487 12.07 2.59 -30.25
C ARG A 487 11.15 3.45 -31.12
N ILE A 488 10.11 4.05 -30.53
CA ILE A 488 9.17 4.94 -31.25
C ILE A 488 9.49 6.40 -30.99
N GLY A 489 9.74 6.79 -29.74
CA GLY A 489 10.11 8.16 -29.39
C GLY A 489 9.93 8.48 -27.91
N GLN A 490 9.96 9.77 -27.59
CA GLN A 490 9.65 10.32 -26.27
C GLN A 490 8.86 11.62 -26.45
N ALA A 491 7.90 11.91 -25.56
CA ALA A 491 7.07 13.11 -25.69
C ALA A 491 6.49 13.56 -24.34
N LYS A 492 6.12 14.85 -24.27
CA LYS A 492 5.38 15.45 -23.13
C LYS A 492 3.87 15.42 -23.34
N GLN A 493 3.45 15.57 -24.59
CA GLN A 493 2.05 15.59 -25.00
C GLN A 493 1.82 14.50 -26.03
N ILE A 494 1.08 13.47 -25.65
CA ILE A 494 0.81 12.31 -26.49
C ILE A 494 -0.66 12.31 -26.85
N ARG A 495 -0.97 12.11 -28.12
CA ARG A 495 -2.33 11.84 -28.59
C ARG A 495 -2.34 10.52 -29.35
N LEU A 496 -3.24 9.62 -28.95
CA LEU A 496 -3.43 8.34 -29.58
C LEU A 496 -4.88 8.20 -30.00
N GLN A 497 -5.12 8.16 -31.31
CA GLN A 497 -6.45 7.88 -31.84
C GLN A 497 -6.59 6.37 -32.06
N VAL A 498 -7.61 5.80 -31.44
CA VAL A 498 -7.98 4.39 -31.50
C VAL A 498 -9.19 4.26 -32.41
N LYS A 499 -9.02 3.59 -33.57
CA LYS A 499 -10.06 3.48 -34.61
C LYS A 499 -10.99 2.28 -34.40
N GLU A 500 -10.49 1.23 -33.75
CA GLU A 500 -11.19 -0.03 -33.51
C GLU A 500 -11.11 -0.43 -32.03
N THR A 501 -11.87 -1.47 -31.63
CA THR A 501 -11.79 -1.96 -30.25
C THR A 501 -10.46 -2.68 -30.01
N VAL A 502 -9.66 -2.18 -29.06
CA VAL A 502 -8.34 -2.73 -28.73
C VAL A 502 -8.18 -2.95 -27.23
N PRO A 503 -7.35 -3.92 -26.78
CA PRO A 503 -7.01 -4.07 -25.39
C PRO A 503 -6.08 -2.95 -24.90
N MET A 504 -6.33 -2.42 -23.71
CA MET A 504 -5.54 -1.38 -23.06
C MET A 504 -5.33 -1.68 -21.58
N GLN A 505 -4.24 -1.19 -21.01
CA GLN A 505 -4.01 -1.23 -19.57
C GLN A 505 -3.27 0.01 -19.09
N ALA A 506 -3.50 0.38 -17.84
CA ALA A 506 -2.76 1.42 -17.15
C ALA A 506 -2.37 0.93 -15.75
N ASP A 507 -1.09 1.02 -15.40
CA ASP A 507 -0.52 0.57 -14.12
C ASP A 507 -0.96 -0.85 -13.70
N GLY A 508 -1.17 -1.74 -14.69
CA GLY A 508 -1.59 -3.13 -14.48
C GLY A 508 -3.10 -3.37 -14.42
N GLU A 509 -3.94 -2.33 -14.59
CA GLU A 509 -5.41 -2.44 -14.66
C GLU A 509 -5.88 -2.51 -16.13
N PRO A 510 -6.39 -3.66 -16.62
CA PRO A 510 -6.69 -3.86 -18.03
C PRO A 510 -8.17 -3.66 -18.40
N TRP A 511 -8.46 -3.26 -19.65
CA TRP A 511 -9.81 -3.22 -20.22
C TRP A 511 -9.81 -3.31 -21.76
N MET A 512 -10.98 -3.59 -22.35
CA MET A 512 -11.18 -3.46 -23.79
C MET A 512 -11.69 -2.05 -24.09
N GLN A 513 -10.92 -1.29 -24.87
CA GLN A 513 -11.23 0.09 -25.23
C GLN A 513 -11.89 0.14 -26.61
N SER A 514 -13.12 0.65 -26.65
CA SER A 514 -13.81 1.02 -27.90
C SER A 514 -13.15 2.24 -28.57
N PRO A 515 -13.41 2.53 -29.86
CA PRO A 515 -12.79 3.66 -30.56
C PRO A 515 -12.88 4.98 -29.79
N ALA A 516 -11.74 5.64 -29.63
CA ALA A 516 -11.58 6.82 -28.78
C ALA A 516 -10.39 7.67 -29.22
N ASP A 517 -10.48 8.97 -28.96
CA ASP A 517 -9.35 9.89 -28.97
C ASP A 517 -8.78 9.96 -27.54
N ILE A 518 -7.51 9.63 -27.41
CA ILE A 518 -6.84 9.51 -26.12
C ILE A 518 -5.74 10.55 -26.05
N ARG A 519 -5.71 11.31 -24.94
CA ARG A 519 -4.65 12.28 -24.66
C ARG A 519 -3.95 11.91 -23.38
N LEU A 520 -2.63 11.92 -23.41
CA LEU A 520 -1.77 11.56 -22.31
C LEU A 520 -0.75 12.68 -22.08
N SER A 521 -0.74 13.22 -20.87
CA SER A 521 0.11 14.36 -20.49
C SER A 521 0.35 14.40 -18.98
N SER A 522 1.49 14.94 -18.56
CA SER A 522 1.78 15.13 -17.13
C SER A 522 0.83 16.17 -16.53
N ARG A 523 0.20 15.82 -15.41
CA ARG A 523 -0.78 16.65 -14.68
C ARG A 523 -0.16 17.32 -13.46
N SER A 524 0.58 16.54 -12.68
CA SER A 524 1.20 16.96 -11.41
C SER A 524 2.25 15.94 -10.99
N GLN A 525 2.86 16.14 -9.83
CA GLN A 525 3.76 15.16 -9.23
C GLN A 525 3.24 14.66 -7.87
N ALA A 526 3.52 13.41 -7.56
CA ALA A 526 3.40 12.82 -6.23
C ALA A 526 4.77 12.77 -5.53
N ARG A 527 4.77 12.70 -4.20
CA ARG A 527 5.98 12.47 -3.42
C ARG A 527 6.09 10.99 -3.05
N VAL A 528 7.21 10.38 -3.41
CA VAL A 528 7.53 8.99 -3.08
C VAL A 528 8.90 8.90 -2.42
N LEU A 529 9.11 7.88 -1.61
CA LEU A 529 10.38 7.62 -0.95
C LEU A 529 11.20 6.68 -1.80
N LYS A 530 12.45 7.07 -2.09
CA LYS A 530 13.43 6.27 -2.84
C LYS A 530 14.55 5.86 -1.89
N LEU A 531 14.84 4.56 -1.82
CA LEU A 531 16.02 4.08 -1.12
C LEU A 531 17.29 4.44 -1.92
N ALA A 532 18.36 4.76 -1.22
CA ALA A 532 19.67 4.83 -1.84
C ALA A 532 20.04 3.42 -2.33
N ALA A 533 20.66 3.33 -3.51
CA ALA A 533 21.29 2.09 -3.92
C ALA A 533 22.37 1.77 -2.87
N THR A 534 22.26 0.62 -2.22
CA THR A 534 23.31 0.08 -1.34
C THR A 534 24.58 -0.22 -2.13
#